data_AF-U1LIR1-F1
#
_entry.id   AF-U1LIR1-F1
#
_cell.length_a   1.000
_cell.length_b   1.000
_cell.length_c   1.000
_cell.angle_alpha   90.00
_cell.angle_beta   90.00
_cell.angle_gamma   90.00
#
_symmetry.space_group_name_H-M   'P 1'
#
loop_
_entity.id
_entity.type
_entity.pdbx_description
1 polymer ?
#
loop_
_entity_poly.entity_id
_entity_poly.type
_entity_poly.pdbx_seq_one_letter_code
_entity_poly.pdbx_strand_id
1 'polypeptide(L)'
;MRQAIPWRDRSFRERFERWIEANVPNATWHVIKDTDLTYLLVGALNEERYYAKAVTDISRGEAGLSAFLAERHPDFVPDVIAIDSARNWLLMRDIGGEALRERPDVRRYEAALRQYAQLQRQEIDQIETYLSYGIPDRRPATLKDEIQTYLPELCAGLDRHQAEAMLALQDELLTMCDELATGMPMSLEHGDLHGGNIFWRERTNDLCILDWGDATVTHPFFSVRVFWNALYDLLPEEDEVAWYKQIQTMRTVYLEAWSGVAPKDVLWRHLLIAEELGCVYRALSWHVYVTRYRYDVAESSDKPAQWLNFLLEYRDLKRRFP
;
A
#
# COMPACT_ATOMS: atom_id res chain seq x y z
N MET A 1 -21.43 1.19 10.30
CA MET A 1 -22.27 2.35 9.91
C MET A 1 -21.45 3.15 8.91
N ARG A 2 -21.95 3.38 7.68
CA ARG A 2 -21.18 4.12 6.65
C ARG A 2 -20.92 5.55 7.15
N GLN A 3 -19.66 5.98 7.16
CA GLN A 3 -19.28 7.29 7.67
C GLN A 3 -19.73 8.40 6.74
N ALA A 4 -20.24 9.52 7.24
CA ALA A 4 -20.58 10.67 6.39
C ALA A 4 -19.35 11.15 5.60
N ILE A 5 -19.51 11.42 4.29
CA ILE A 5 -18.46 12.04 3.46
C ILE A 5 -18.31 13.51 3.89
N PRO A 6 -17.21 13.90 4.57
CA PRO A 6 -17.14 15.18 5.27
C PRO A 6 -17.25 16.38 4.34
N TRP A 7 -16.60 16.33 3.17
CA TRP A 7 -16.61 17.39 2.17
C TRP A 7 -17.92 17.48 1.38
N ARG A 8 -18.96 16.71 1.68
CA ARG A 8 -20.31 17.05 1.19
C ARG A 8 -20.93 18.23 1.96
N ASP A 9 -20.42 18.51 3.16
CA ASP A 9 -20.78 19.71 3.91
C ASP A 9 -19.98 20.92 3.40
N ARG A 10 -20.70 21.97 2.99
CA ARG A 10 -20.10 23.25 2.58
C ARG A 10 -19.22 23.85 3.68
N SER A 11 -19.63 23.73 4.95
CA SER A 11 -18.88 24.27 6.08
C SER A 11 -17.52 23.57 6.25
N PHE A 12 -17.44 22.28 5.88
CA PHE A 12 -16.18 21.55 5.86
C PHE A 12 -15.25 22.10 4.78
N ARG A 13 -15.74 22.25 3.54
CA ARG A 13 -14.94 22.81 2.43
C ARG A 13 -14.40 24.20 2.77
N GLU A 14 -15.24 25.08 3.31
CA GLU A 14 -14.83 26.43 3.73
C GLU A 14 -13.79 26.44 4.87
N ARG A 15 -13.77 25.43 5.75
CA ARG A 15 -12.70 25.29 6.75
C ARG A 15 -11.42 24.74 6.13
N PHE A 16 -11.53 23.76 5.25
CA PHE A 16 -10.39 23.16 4.56
C PHE A 16 -9.68 24.17 3.67
N GLU A 17 -10.43 24.93 2.86
CA GLU A 17 -9.91 26.02 2.02
C GLU A 17 -9.22 27.10 2.85
N ARG A 18 -9.82 27.53 3.99
CA ARG A 18 -9.18 28.49 4.90
C ARG A 18 -7.89 27.96 5.51
N TRP A 19 -7.84 26.67 5.85
CA TRP A 19 -6.63 26.03 6.36
C TRP A 19 -5.53 25.96 5.29
N ILE A 20 -5.89 25.62 4.05
CA ILE A 20 -4.96 25.63 2.93
C ILE A 20 -4.41 27.04 2.68
N GLU A 21 -5.29 28.05 2.58
CA GLU A 21 -4.91 29.45 2.36
C GLU A 21 -4.00 30.01 3.47
N ALA A 22 -4.21 29.57 4.72
CA ALA A 22 -3.35 29.97 5.84
C ALA A 22 -1.92 29.41 5.75
N ASN A 23 -1.73 28.27 5.07
CA ASN A 23 -0.42 27.62 4.93
C ASN A 23 0.28 27.96 3.61
N VAL A 24 -0.46 28.13 2.52
CA VAL A 24 0.06 28.52 1.20
C VAL A 24 -0.82 29.65 0.64
N PRO A 25 -0.59 30.89 1.11
CA PRO A 25 -1.43 32.03 0.75
C PRO A 25 -1.27 32.43 -0.71
N ASN A 26 -2.37 32.88 -1.32
CA ASN A 26 -2.46 33.32 -2.72
C ASN A 26 -2.24 32.22 -3.78
N ALA A 27 -2.20 30.94 -3.41
CA ALA A 27 -2.20 29.85 -4.36
C ALA A 27 -3.58 29.71 -5.03
N THR A 28 -3.60 29.36 -6.32
CA THR A 28 -4.85 29.03 -7.03
C THR A 28 -5.10 27.54 -6.93
N TRP A 29 -6.25 27.14 -6.38
CA TRP A 29 -6.59 25.75 -6.08
C TRP A 29 -7.70 25.19 -6.97
N HIS A 30 -7.54 23.93 -7.39
CA HIS A 30 -8.53 23.18 -8.15
C HIS A 30 -8.72 21.78 -7.59
N VAL A 31 -9.98 21.35 -7.47
CA VAL A 31 -10.31 19.97 -7.07
C VAL A 31 -9.94 19.02 -8.21
N ILE A 32 -9.17 17.98 -7.90
CA ILE A 32 -8.79 16.90 -8.83
C ILE A 32 -9.34 15.54 -8.41
N LYS A 33 -9.77 15.38 -7.15
CA LYS A 33 -10.49 14.18 -6.68
C LYS A 33 -11.60 14.59 -5.69
N ASP A 34 -12.82 14.15 -5.95
CA ASP A 34 -13.99 14.27 -5.05
C ASP A 34 -14.68 12.91 -5.02
N THR A 35 -14.14 11.98 -4.23
CA THR A 35 -14.70 10.62 -4.06
C THR A 35 -15.40 10.50 -2.71
N ASP A 36 -15.79 9.28 -2.35
CA ASP A 36 -16.31 8.95 -1.03
C ASP A 36 -15.23 8.70 0.04
N LEU A 37 -13.94 8.62 -0.38
CA LEU A 37 -12.80 8.37 0.50
C LEU A 37 -11.77 9.50 0.53
N THR A 38 -11.69 10.31 -0.54
CA THR A 38 -10.67 11.36 -0.67
C THR A 38 -11.23 12.61 -1.33
N TYR A 39 -10.85 13.77 -0.77
CA TYR A 39 -10.96 15.08 -1.41
C TYR A 39 -9.57 15.64 -1.63
N LEU A 40 -9.16 15.82 -2.88
CA LEU A 40 -7.81 16.22 -3.26
C LEU A 40 -7.87 17.47 -4.14
N LEU A 41 -7.12 18.49 -3.75
CA LEU A 41 -6.93 19.71 -4.52
C LEU A 41 -5.47 19.83 -4.94
N VAL A 42 -5.24 20.36 -6.13
CA VAL A 42 -3.94 20.84 -6.59
C VAL A 42 -3.93 22.37 -6.53
N GLY A 43 -2.88 22.91 -5.95
CA GLY A 43 -2.62 24.35 -5.84
C GLY A 43 -1.42 24.74 -6.69
N ALA A 44 -1.45 25.95 -7.26
CA ALA A 44 -0.31 26.53 -7.95
C ALA A 44 0.00 27.92 -7.40
N LEU A 45 1.28 28.18 -7.11
CA LEU A 45 1.80 29.49 -6.74
C LEU A 45 3.17 29.67 -7.42
N ASN A 46 3.27 30.68 -8.29
CA ASN A 46 4.43 30.86 -9.17
C ASN A 46 4.68 29.59 -10.03
N GLU A 47 5.90 29.05 -10.01
CA GLU A 47 6.29 27.83 -10.72
C GLU A 47 6.15 26.56 -9.84
N GLU A 48 5.62 26.70 -8.61
CA GLU A 48 5.46 25.59 -7.67
C GLU A 48 4.03 25.06 -7.63
N ARG A 49 3.92 23.75 -7.38
CA ARG A 49 2.66 23.05 -7.19
C ARG A 49 2.58 22.44 -5.80
N TYR A 50 1.34 22.29 -5.33
CA TYR A 50 1.00 21.82 -3.99
C TYR A 50 -0.20 20.89 -4.06
N TYR A 51 -0.30 19.96 -3.12
CA TYR A 51 -1.43 19.04 -3.01
C TYR A 51 -2.01 19.08 -1.61
N ALA A 52 -3.31 19.36 -1.53
CA ALA A 52 -4.07 19.35 -0.28
C ALA A 52 -5.07 18.20 -0.32
N LYS A 53 -4.92 17.26 0.61
CA LYS A 53 -5.73 16.04 0.73
C LYS A 53 -6.52 16.08 2.03
N ALA A 54 -7.81 15.78 1.96
CA ALA A 54 -8.63 15.39 3.10
C ALA A 54 -9.15 13.97 2.88
N VAL A 55 -9.08 13.13 3.92
CA VAL A 55 -9.50 11.72 3.84
C VAL A 55 -10.54 11.38 4.91
N THR A 56 -11.34 10.35 4.65
CA THR A 56 -12.23 9.78 5.67
C THR A 56 -11.42 8.99 6.70
N ASP A 57 -12.07 8.44 7.74
CA ASP A 57 -11.33 7.73 8.80
C ASP A 57 -10.68 6.43 8.33
N ILE A 58 -10.98 5.96 7.12
CA ILE A 58 -10.28 4.81 6.52
C ILE A 58 -8.76 5.01 6.52
N SER A 59 -8.31 6.25 6.32
CA SER A 59 -6.89 6.64 6.28
C SER A 59 -6.55 7.60 7.42
N ARG A 60 -7.18 7.41 8.60
CA ARG A 60 -7.07 8.26 9.80
C ARG A 60 -5.65 8.49 10.33
N GLY A 61 -4.66 7.67 9.92
CA GLY A 61 -3.26 7.88 10.27
C GLY A 61 -2.38 8.51 9.19
N GLU A 62 -2.89 8.71 7.97
CA GLU A 62 -2.07 9.07 6.81
C GLU A 62 -1.29 10.37 7.02
N ALA A 63 -1.95 11.43 7.52
CA ALA A 63 -1.32 12.73 7.70
C ALA A 63 -0.19 12.67 8.75
N GLY A 64 -0.44 12.00 9.88
CA GLY A 64 0.57 11.82 10.94
C GLY A 64 1.76 10.99 10.47
N LEU A 65 1.49 9.86 9.79
CA LEU A 65 2.52 9.00 9.22
C LEU A 65 3.35 9.74 8.16
N SER A 66 2.71 10.47 7.25
CA SER A 66 3.38 11.19 6.17
C SER A 66 4.32 12.27 6.72
N ALA A 67 3.87 13.05 7.72
CA ALA A 67 4.73 14.03 8.38
C ALA A 67 5.92 13.38 9.10
N PHE A 68 5.68 12.27 9.81
CA PHE A 68 6.73 11.53 10.51
C PHE A 68 7.78 10.95 9.54
N LEU A 69 7.34 10.37 8.43
CA LEU A 69 8.25 9.86 7.40
C LEU A 69 9.00 11.00 6.71
N ALA A 70 8.37 12.15 6.46
CA ALA A 70 9.04 13.29 5.84
C ALA A 70 10.15 13.87 6.72
N GLU A 71 10.00 13.84 8.04
CA GLU A 71 11.06 14.23 8.97
C GLU A 71 12.25 13.27 8.95
N ARG A 72 11.99 11.96 8.86
CA ARG A 72 13.01 10.90 8.95
C ARG A 72 13.66 10.56 7.62
N HIS A 73 12.92 10.67 6.54
CA HIS A 73 13.27 10.26 5.18
C HIS A 73 12.91 11.36 4.15
N PRO A 74 13.40 12.61 4.33
CA PRO A 74 12.98 13.76 3.50
C PRO A 74 13.28 13.58 2.00
N ASP A 75 14.24 12.74 1.65
CA ASP A 75 14.60 12.46 0.25
C ASP A 75 13.76 11.31 -0.36
N PHE A 76 12.91 10.63 0.42
CA PHE A 76 12.23 9.40 -0.02
C PHE A 76 10.70 9.49 -0.04
N VAL A 77 10.13 10.45 0.67
CA VAL A 77 8.68 10.71 0.73
C VAL A 77 8.37 12.19 0.42
N PRO A 78 7.11 12.57 0.15
CA PRO A 78 6.77 13.94 -0.16
C PRO A 78 7.12 14.93 0.96
N ASP A 79 7.53 16.15 0.58
CA ASP A 79 7.72 17.27 1.50
C ASP A 79 6.36 17.72 2.06
N VAL A 80 6.14 17.46 3.36
CA VAL A 80 4.91 17.79 4.07
C VAL A 80 5.01 19.21 4.63
N ILE A 81 4.11 20.08 4.18
CA ILE A 81 4.05 21.49 4.57
C ILE A 81 3.26 21.65 5.86
N ALA A 82 2.10 20.99 5.95
CA ALA A 82 1.22 21.09 7.11
C ALA A 82 0.30 19.88 7.21
N ILE A 83 -0.11 19.56 8.43
CA ILE A 83 -1.10 18.53 8.73
C ILE A 83 -2.16 19.05 9.71
N ASP A 84 -3.35 18.49 9.63
CA ASP A 84 -4.36 18.55 10.68
C ASP A 84 -4.82 17.13 11.00
N SER A 85 -4.10 16.44 11.90
CA SER A 85 -4.37 15.04 12.23
C SER A 85 -5.76 14.82 12.80
N ALA A 86 -6.34 15.80 13.50
CA ALA A 86 -7.68 15.68 14.07
C ALA A 86 -8.76 15.67 12.98
N ARG A 87 -8.47 16.26 11.81
CA ARG A 87 -9.39 16.38 10.67
C ARG A 87 -8.96 15.53 9.46
N ASN A 88 -7.88 14.75 9.60
CA ASN A 88 -7.23 13.97 8.54
C ASN A 88 -6.88 14.82 7.30
N TRP A 89 -6.27 15.99 7.52
CA TRP A 89 -5.80 16.85 6.43
C TRP A 89 -4.29 16.78 6.27
N LEU A 90 -3.85 16.73 5.02
CA LEU A 90 -2.45 16.68 4.61
C LEU A 90 -2.22 17.71 3.51
N LEU A 91 -1.20 18.53 3.65
CA LEU A 91 -0.75 19.49 2.65
C LEU A 91 0.73 19.24 2.37
N MET A 92 1.05 18.99 1.10
CA MET A 92 2.41 18.66 0.67
C MET A 92 2.79 19.44 -0.58
N ARG A 93 4.09 19.61 -0.78
CA ARG A 93 4.66 20.11 -2.03
C ARG A 93 4.51 19.05 -3.11
N ASP A 94 4.43 19.49 -4.36
CA ASP A 94 4.54 18.59 -5.50
C ASP A 94 5.86 17.80 -5.44
N ILE A 95 5.75 16.50 -5.60
CA ILE A 95 6.86 15.56 -5.59
C ILE A 95 7.79 15.75 -6.80
N GLY A 96 7.24 16.25 -7.91
CA GLY A 96 7.91 16.28 -9.20
C GLY A 96 8.27 14.88 -9.73
N GLY A 97 8.92 14.83 -10.89
CA GLY A 97 9.28 13.57 -11.54
C GLY A 97 8.09 12.88 -12.21
N GLU A 98 8.30 11.63 -12.60
CA GLU A 98 7.32 10.80 -13.32
C GLU A 98 7.12 9.47 -12.58
N ALA A 99 5.87 8.98 -12.54
CA ALA A 99 5.56 7.68 -11.94
C ALA A 99 6.26 6.55 -12.73
N LEU A 100 6.74 5.52 -12.02
CA LEU A 100 7.43 4.39 -12.65
C LEU A 100 6.58 3.66 -13.68
N ARG A 101 5.25 3.62 -13.51
CA ARG A 101 4.33 3.02 -14.49
C ARG A 101 4.29 3.80 -15.82
N GLU A 102 4.47 5.11 -15.78
CA GLU A 102 4.41 5.95 -17.00
C GLU A 102 5.70 5.83 -17.83
N ARG A 103 6.83 5.53 -17.18
CA ARG A 103 8.11 5.21 -17.85
C ARG A 103 8.78 4.00 -17.21
N PRO A 104 8.32 2.78 -17.53
CA PRO A 104 8.83 1.56 -16.91
C PRO A 104 10.31 1.31 -17.27
N ASP A 105 11.13 1.11 -16.24
CA ASP A 105 12.54 0.75 -16.36
C ASP A 105 12.90 -0.21 -15.22
N VAL A 106 13.42 -1.39 -15.57
CA VAL A 106 13.73 -2.45 -14.60
C VAL A 106 14.70 -1.98 -13.51
N ARG A 107 15.67 -1.12 -13.84
CA ARG A 107 16.65 -0.59 -12.87
C ARG A 107 15.99 0.35 -11.88
N ARG A 108 14.97 1.12 -12.31
CA ARG A 108 14.19 2.00 -11.41
C ARG A 108 13.33 1.18 -10.47
N TYR A 109 12.71 0.09 -10.95
CA TYR A 109 11.97 -0.85 -10.10
C TYR A 109 12.89 -1.54 -9.08
N GLU A 110 14.07 -2.02 -9.49
CA GLU A 110 15.06 -2.59 -8.57
C GLU A 110 15.52 -1.57 -7.52
N ALA A 111 15.76 -0.31 -7.92
CA ALA A 111 16.11 0.76 -7.01
C ALA A 111 14.99 1.05 -5.99
N ALA A 112 13.74 1.13 -6.46
CA ALA A 112 12.57 1.34 -5.62
C ALA A 112 12.40 0.23 -4.58
N LEU A 113 12.50 -1.02 -5.01
CA LEU A 113 12.38 -2.18 -4.14
C LEU A 113 13.46 -2.21 -3.06
N ARG A 114 14.72 -1.91 -3.43
CA ARG A 114 15.85 -1.87 -2.49
C ARG A 114 15.68 -0.76 -1.45
N GLN A 115 15.35 0.45 -1.89
CA GLN A 115 15.21 1.59 -0.98
C GLN A 115 13.98 1.46 -0.08
N TYR A 116 12.87 0.94 -0.61
CA TYR A 116 11.69 0.67 0.21
C TYR A 116 11.97 -0.40 1.28
N ALA A 117 12.68 -1.48 0.94
CA ALA A 117 13.12 -2.47 1.92
C ALA A 117 14.02 -1.88 3.02
N GLN A 118 14.91 -0.94 2.64
CA GLN A 118 15.75 -0.22 3.60
C GLN A 118 14.92 0.67 4.53
N LEU A 119 13.93 1.40 4.00
CA LEU A 119 12.98 2.16 4.81
C LEU A 119 12.26 1.25 5.80
N GLN A 120 11.68 0.14 5.34
CA GLN A 120 11.00 -0.81 6.24
C GLN A 120 11.93 -1.31 7.35
N ARG A 121 13.20 -1.55 7.05
CA ARG A 121 14.18 -1.95 8.06
C ARG A 121 14.51 -0.83 9.05
N GLN A 122 14.60 0.42 8.60
CA GLN A 122 14.86 1.57 9.48
C GLN A 122 13.68 1.92 10.39
N GLU A 123 12.48 1.49 10.02
CA GLU A 123 11.23 1.78 10.71
C GLU A 123 10.74 0.67 11.68
N ILE A 124 11.51 -0.40 11.87
CA ILE A 124 11.17 -1.52 12.77
C ILE A 124 10.86 -1.05 14.21
N ASP A 125 11.61 -0.06 14.71
CA ASP A 125 11.46 0.41 16.09
C ASP A 125 10.37 1.49 16.25
N GLN A 126 9.64 1.82 15.18
CA GLN A 126 8.64 2.90 15.17
C GLN A 126 7.19 2.40 15.24
N ILE A 127 6.98 1.10 15.45
CA ILE A 127 5.64 0.48 15.46
C ILE A 127 4.67 1.21 16.39
N GLU A 128 5.03 1.43 17.65
CA GLU A 128 4.15 2.08 18.63
C GLU A 128 3.81 3.53 18.23
N THR A 129 4.75 4.22 17.58
CA THR A 129 4.52 5.54 17.02
C THR A 129 3.43 5.49 15.93
N TYR A 130 3.51 4.53 15.01
CA TYR A 130 2.51 4.38 13.95
C TYR A 130 1.13 4.02 14.48
N LEU A 131 1.07 3.10 15.45
CA LEU A 131 -0.19 2.75 16.12
C LEU A 131 -0.80 3.96 16.83
N SER A 132 0.02 4.85 17.39
CA SER A 132 -0.45 6.10 18.03
C SER A 132 -1.08 7.10 17.04
N TYR A 133 -0.70 7.06 15.76
CA TYR A 133 -1.35 7.82 14.69
C TYR A 133 -2.64 7.17 14.19
N GLY A 134 -2.97 5.96 14.64
CA GLY A 134 -4.13 5.22 14.17
C GLY A 134 -3.87 4.39 12.90
N ILE A 135 -2.61 4.11 12.58
CA ILE A 135 -2.26 3.13 11.54
C ILE A 135 -2.78 1.74 11.97
N PRO A 136 -3.53 1.01 11.12
CA PRO A 136 -4.08 -0.28 11.49
C PRO A 136 -3.01 -1.31 11.85
N ASP A 137 -3.24 -2.02 12.96
CA ASP A 137 -2.46 -3.19 13.36
C ASP A 137 -2.99 -4.44 12.64
N ARG A 138 -2.24 -4.89 11.65
CA ARG A 138 -2.59 -6.06 10.85
C ARG A 138 -1.49 -7.11 10.90
N ARG A 139 -0.82 -7.22 12.04
CA ARG A 139 0.16 -8.28 12.31
C ARG A 139 -0.43 -9.67 12.06
N PRO A 140 0.40 -10.71 11.81
CA PRO A 140 -0.08 -12.03 11.40
C PRO A 140 -1.15 -12.66 12.30
N ALA A 141 -1.18 -12.36 13.60
CA ALA A 141 -2.24 -12.78 14.51
C ALA A 141 -3.61 -12.18 14.11
N THR A 142 -3.70 -10.88 13.84
CA THR A 142 -4.92 -10.23 13.34
C THR A 142 -5.34 -10.82 12.00
N LEU A 143 -4.39 -11.03 11.08
CA LEU A 143 -4.66 -11.65 9.78
C LEU A 143 -5.26 -13.06 9.95
N LYS A 144 -4.73 -13.85 10.89
CA LYS A 144 -5.23 -15.18 11.20
C LYS A 144 -6.70 -15.14 11.62
N ASP A 145 -7.06 -14.25 12.54
CA ASP A 145 -8.44 -14.08 13.01
C ASP A 145 -9.37 -13.60 11.88
N GLU A 146 -8.89 -12.70 11.02
CA GLU A 146 -9.62 -12.23 9.85
C GLU A 146 -9.89 -13.35 8.84
N ILE A 147 -8.90 -14.21 8.57
CA ILE A 147 -9.07 -15.38 7.68
C ILE A 147 -10.11 -16.34 8.26
N GLN A 148 -10.04 -16.65 9.55
CA GLN A 148 -11.03 -17.52 10.21
C GLN A 148 -12.45 -16.97 10.11
N THR A 149 -12.58 -15.65 10.22
CA THR A 149 -13.89 -14.97 10.24
C THR A 149 -14.47 -14.79 8.85
N TYR A 150 -13.65 -14.33 7.89
CA TYR A 150 -14.15 -13.74 6.64
C TYR A 150 -13.83 -14.54 5.38
N LEU A 151 -13.01 -15.60 5.43
CA LEU A 151 -12.67 -16.37 4.22
C LEU A 151 -13.91 -16.81 3.40
N PRO A 152 -15.00 -17.34 4.00
CA PRO A 152 -16.21 -17.65 3.23
C PRO A 152 -16.85 -16.45 2.52
N GLU A 153 -16.82 -15.26 3.13
CA GLU A 153 -17.35 -14.03 2.52
C GLU A 153 -16.48 -13.58 1.34
N LEU A 154 -15.15 -13.71 1.45
CA LEU A 154 -14.23 -13.36 0.37
C LEU A 154 -14.45 -14.22 -0.88
N CYS A 155 -14.82 -15.49 -0.68
CA CYS A 155 -15.08 -16.44 -1.76
C CYS A 155 -16.41 -16.19 -2.50
N ALA A 156 -17.28 -15.29 -2.03
CA ALA A 156 -18.62 -15.10 -2.60
C ALA A 156 -18.61 -14.60 -4.06
N GLY A 157 -17.53 -13.94 -4.48
CA GLY A 157 -17.34 -13.46 -5.87
C GLY A 157 -16.60 -14.44 -6.78
N LEU A 158 -16.19 -15.60 -6.28
CA LEU A 158 -15.49 -16.64 -7.04
C LEU A 158 -16.48 -17.60 -7.72
N ASP A 159 -16.03 -18.30 -8.76
CA ASP A 159 -16.78 -19.47 -9.23
C ASP A 159 -16.76 -20.59 -8.19
N ARG A 160 -17.65 -21.57 -8.35
CA ARG A 160 -17.81 -22.67 -7.38
C ARG A 160 -16.51 -23.46 -7.15
N HIS A 161 -15.76 -23.76 -8.21
CA HIS A 161 -14.54 -24.56 -8.12
C HIS A 161 -13.41 -23.74 -7.45
N GLN A 162 -13.29 -22.47 -7.80
CA GLN A 162 -12.35 -21.53 -7.16
C GLN A 162 -12.67 -21.34 -5.67
N ALA A 163 -13.94 -21.19 -5.31
CA ALA A 163 -14.38 -21.07 -3.93
C ALA A 163 -14.09 -22.33 -3.10
N GLU A 164 -14.41 -23.52 -3.65
CA GLU A 164 -14.09 -24.81 -3.01
C GLU A 164 -12.57 -24.97 -2.81
N ALA A 165 -11.76 -24.61 -3.82
CA ALA A 165 -10.30 -24.65 -3.73
C ALA A 165 -9.77 -23.70 -2.66
N MET A 166 -10.25 -22.45 -2.59
CA MET A 166 -9.82 -21.48 -1.59
C MET A 166 -10.19 -21.88 -0.16
N LEU A 167 -11.41 -22.39 0.05
CA LEU A 167 -11.85 -22.85 1.36
C LEU A 167 -11.02 -24.04 1.85
N ALA A 168 -10.59 -24.93 0.94
CA ALA A 168 -9.72 -26.05 1.28
C ALA A 168 -8.31 -25.62 1.76
N LEU A 169 -7.90 -24.37 1.50
CA LEU A 169 -6.60 -23.84 1.94
C LEU A 169 -6.63 -23.27 3.36
N GLN A 170 -7.79 -23.21 4.03
CA GLN A 170 -7.94 -22.47 5.28
C GLN A 170 -6.88 -22.83 6.32
N ASP A 171 -6.73 -24.10 6.69
CA ASP A 171 -5.76 -24.54 7.70
C ASP A 171 -4.29 -24.23 7.31
N GLU A 172 -3.99 -24.31 6.02
CA GLU A 172 -2.67 -23.97 5.48
C GLU A 172 -2.40 -22.46 5.64
N LEU A 173 -3.37 -21.61 5.30
CA LEU A 173 -3.27 -20.16 5.46
C LEU A 173 -3.10 -19.76 6.93
N LEU A 174 -3.79 -20.43 7.86
CA LEU A 174 -3.64 -20.20 9.30
C LEU A 174 -2.24 -20.60 9.79
N THR A 175 -1.71 -21.72 9.31
CA THR A 175 -0.34 -22.17 9.62
C THR A 175 0.70 -21.19 9.09
N MET A 176 0.50 -20.66 7.89
CA MET A 176 1.35 -19.62 7.32
C MET A 176 1.35 -18.33 8.17
N CYS A 177 0.20 -17.95 8.74
CA CYS A 177 0.12 -16.80 9.64
C CYS A 177 0.92 -17.03 10.93
N ASP A 178 0.83 -18.24 11.51
CA ASP A 178 1.60 -18.61 12.70
C ASP A 178 3.11 -18.56 12.44
N GLU A 179 3.54 -19.01 11.26
CA GLU A 179 4.96 -18.98 10.86
C GLU A 179 5.46 -17.54 10.71
N LEU A 180 4.70 -16.67 10.03
CA LEU A 180 5.07 -15.25 9.87
C LEU A 180 5.00 -14.44 11.18
N ALA A 181 4.37 -14.95 12.24
CA ALA A 181 4.25 -14.24 13.50
C ALA A 181 5.58 -14.11 14.27
N THR A 182 6.61 -14.89 13.91
CA THR A 182 7.91 -14.91 14.60
C THR A 182 9.07 -14.92 13.59
N GLY A 183 10.32 -14.87 14.04
CA GLY A 183 11.50 -14.99 13.14
C GLY A 183 11.89 -13.72 12.38
N MET A 184 10.98 -12.75 12.24
CA MET A 184 11.22 -11.43 11.66
C MET A 184 10.54 -10.34 12.49
N PRO A 185 11.14 -9.15 12.65
CA PRO A 185 10.45 -8.00 13.19
C PRO A 185 9.30 -7.57 12.28
N MET A 186 8.21 -7.11 12.89
CA MET A 186 7.14 -6.40 12.16
C MET A 186 7.64 -5.02 11.74
N SER A 187 7.01 -4.42 10.74
CA SER A 187 7.34 -3.07 10.30
C SER A 187 6.15 -2.41 9.58
N LEU A 188 6.41 -1.23 9.02
CA LEU A 188 5.51 -0.51 8.14
C LEU A 188 5.32 -1.26 6.82
N GLU A 189 4.07 -1.33 6.38
CA GLU A 189 3.64 -1.83 5.08
C GLU A 189 2.79 -0.76 4.40
N HIS A 190 3.07 -0.46 3.14
CA HIS A 190 2.44 0.64 2.41
C HIS A 190 0.98 0.37 2.01
N GLY A 191 0.64 -0.88 1.72
CA GLY A 191 -0.69 -1.35 1.33
C GLY A 191 -1.01 -1.24 -0.16
N ASP A 192 -0.28 -0.37 -0.87
CA ASP A 192 -0.54 -0.04 -2.28
C ASP A 192 0.73 0.33 -3.07
N LEU A 193 1.82 -0.40 -2.84
CA LEU A 193 3.15 -0.14 -3.42
C LEU A 193 3.26 -0.58 -4.90
N HIS A 194 2.54 0.09 -5.80
CA HIS A 194 2.63 -0.12 -7.25
C HIS A 194 3.37 1.03 -7.95
N GLY A 195 3.77 0.85 -9.22
CA GLY A 195 4.53 1.84 -9.99
C GLY A 195 3.84 3.19 -10.23
N GLY A 196 2.58 3.34 -9.82
CA GLY A 196 1.84 4.61 -9.86
C GLY A 196 2.02 5.46 -8.59
N ASN A 197 2.45 4.85 -7.48
CA ASN A 197 2.73 5.52 -6.20
C ASN A 197 4.24 5.74 -5.97
N ILE A 198 5.07 5.33 -6.92
CA ILE A 198 6.53 5.48 -6.89
C ILE A 198 6.93 6.39 -8.04
N PHE A 199 7.56 7.51 -7.72
CA PHE A 199 7.98 8.52 -8.68
C PHE A 199 9.51 8.56 -8.78
N TRP A 200 10.01 8.71 -10.00
CA TRP A 200 11.42 8.95 -10.26
C TRP A 200 11.65 10.42 -10.60
N ARG A 201 12.52 11.09 -9.85
CA ARG A 201 12.86 12.50 -10.08
C ARG A 201 14.17 12.58 -10.86
N GLU A 202 14.07 12.80 -12.16
CA GLU A 202 15.24 12.84 -13.06
C GLU A 202 16.32 13.85 -12.63
N ARG A 203 15.90 15.00 -12.10
CA ARG A 203 16.81 16.09 -11.70
C ARG A 203 17.76 15.68 -10.57
N THR A 204 17.28 14.86 -9.65
CA THR A 204 17.98 14.42 -8.44
C THR A 204 18.43 12.95 -8.52
N ASN A 205 17.93 12.22 -9.53
CA ASN A 205 18.20 10.80 -9.78
C ASN A 205 17.90 9.93 -8.55
N ASP A 206 16.76 10.21 -7.93
CA ASP A 206 16.23 9.54 -6.75
C ASP A 206 14.73 9.27 -6.92
N LEU A 207 14.10 8.72 -5.89
CA LEU A 207 12.70 8.33 -5.93
C LEU A 207 11.90 8.88 -4.76
N CYS A 208 10.58 8.99 -4.98
CA CYS A 208 9.60 9.44 -4.00
C CYS A 208 8.47 8.42 -3.91
N ILE A 209 8.05 8.04 -2.71
CA ILE A 209 6.90 7.17 -2.48
C ILE A 209 5.79 7.95 -1.78
N LEU A 210 4.61 8.00 -2.41
CA LEU A 210 3.44 8.74 -1.94
C LEU A 210 2.25 7.81 -1.67
N ASP A 211 1.20 8.38 -1.08
CA ASP A 211 -0.08 7.71 -0.78
C ASP A 211 0.01 6.64 0.31
N TRP A 212 0.39 7.08 1.51
CA TRP A 212 0.44 6.23 2.71
C TRP A 212 -0.95 5.97 3.33
N GLY A 213 -2.03 6.16 2.57
CA GLY A 213 -3.41 6.03 3.04
C GLY A 213 -3.85 4.60 3.36
N ASP A 214 -3.23 3.60 2.69
CA ASP A 214 -3.45 2.17 2.91
C ASP A 214 -2.39 1.55 3.85
N ALA A 215 -1.56 2.39 4.49
CA ALA A 215 -0.44 1.90 5.29
C ALA A 215 -0.89 1.17 6.56
N THR A 216 -0.13 0.15 6.95
CA THR A 216 -0.44 -0.75 8.08
C THR A 216 0.84 -1.16 8.82
N VAL A 217 0.68 -1.61 10.07
CA VAL A 217 1.73 -2.31 10.82
C VAL A 217 1.53 -3.82 10.64
N THR A 218 2.48 -4.49 10.00
CA THR A 218 2.39 -5.94 9.74
C THR A 218 3.75 -6.57 9.41
N HIS A 219 3.76 -7.80 8.89
CA HIS A 219 4.96 -8.43 8.37
C HIS A 219 5.45 -7.66 7.12
N PRO A 220 6.70 -7.18 7.09
CA PRO A 220 7.17 -6.24 6.05
C PRO A 220 7.02 -6.78 4.63
N PHE A 221 7.13 -8.09 4.46
CA PHE A 221 7.15 -8.72 3.14
C PHE A 221 5.77 -8.76 2.46
N PHE A 222 4.67 -8.37 3.11
CA PHE A 222 3.37 -8.30 2.43
C PHE A 222 3.33 -7.25 1.30
N SER A 223 4.18 -6.21 1.37
CA SER A 223 4.30 -5.19 0.32
C SER A 223 4.70 -5.76 -1.04
N VAL A 224 5.42 -6.89 -1.06
CA VAL A 224 5.94 -7.45 -2.31
C VAL A 224 4.83 -7.91 -3.23
N ARG A 225 3.65 -8.29 -2.71
CA ARG A 225 2.61 -8.84 -3.58
C ARG A 225 2.01 -7.79 -4.51
N VAL A 226 1.77 -6.57 -4.01
CA VAL A 226 1.32 -5.45 -4.85
C VAL A 226 2.44 -5.04 -5.81
N PHE A 227 3.68 -4.98 -5.34
CA PHE A 227 4.83 -4.65 -6.18
C PHE A 227 5.04 -5.69 -7.30
N TRP A 228 4.91 -6.99 -7.01
CA TRP A 228 4.95 -8.08 -8.01
C TRP A 228 3.87 -7.89 -9.05
N ASN A 229 2.66 -7.53 -8.65
CA ASN A 229 1.60 -7.25 -9.62
C ASN A 229 1.96 -6.08 -10.55
N ALA A 230 2.68 -5.07 -10.06
CA ALA A 230 3.14 -3.95 -10.87
C ALA A 230 4.28 -4.32 -11.84
N LEU A 231 4.93 -5.48 -11.71
CA LEU A 231 5.98 -5.89 -12.65
C LEU A 231 5.46 -6.17 -14.06
N TYR A 232 4.14 -6.33 -14.26
CA TYR A 232 3.55 -6.34 -15.59
C TYR A 232 3.79 -5.03 -16.35
N ASP A 233 3.98 -3.90 -15.66
CA ASP A 233 4.31 -2.61 -16.27
C ASP A 233 5.65 -2.69 -17.05
N LEU A 234 6.53 -3.65 -16.74
CA LEU A 234 7.82 -3.86 -17.42
C LEU A 234 7.73 -4.75 -18.67
N LEU A 235 6.56 -5.33 -18.94
CA LEU A 235 6.37 -6.29 -20.03
C LEU A 235 5.60 -5.65 -21.18
N PRO A 236 5.97 -5.95 -22.44
CA PRO A 236 5.24 -5.42 -23.60
C PRO A 236 3.85 -6.05 -23.75
N GLU A 237 3.66 -7.25 -23.21
CA GLU A 237 2.42 -8.03 -23.22
C GLU A 237 2.23 -8.71 -21.86
N GLU A 238 0.99 -9.09 -21.53
CA GLU A 238 0.67 -9.86 -20.32
C GLU A 238 1.15 -11.32 -20.46
N ASP A 239 2.45 -11.54 -20.25
CA ASP A 239 3.10 -12.85 -20.25
C ASP A 239 3.40 -13.31 -18.81
N GLU A 240 2.61 -14.28 -18.31
CA GLU A 240 2.74 -14.85 -16.96
C GLU A 240 4.12 -15.45 -16.67
N VAL A 241 4.79 -16.02 -17.68
CA VAL A 241 6.10 -16.66 -17.53
C VAL A 241 7.20 -15.62 -17.47
N ALA A 242 7.13 -14.59 -18.32
CA ALA A 242 8.05 -13.46 -18.26
C ALA A 242 7.89 -12.69 -16.94
N TRP A 243 6.65 -12.49 -16.48
CA TRP A 243 6.33 -11.88 -15.20
C TRP A 243 6.94 -12.65 -14.02
N TYR A 244 6.77 -13.98 -14.00
CA TYR A 244 7.33 -14.80 -12.94
C TYR A 244 8.86 -14.79 -12.92
N LYS A 245 9.52 -14.69 -14.09
CA LYS A 245 10.98 -14.48 -14.17
C LYS A 245 11.41 -13.13 -13.57
N GLN A 246 10.62 -12.07 -13.75
CA GLN A 246 10.89 -10.79 -13.09
C GLN A 246 10.80 -10.93 -11.57
N ILE A 247 9.77 -11.62 -11.06
CA ILE A 247 9.66 -11.91 -9.62
C ILE A 247 10.91 -12.61 -9.10
N GLN A 248 11.39 -13.65 -9.79
CA GLN A 248 12.59 -14.40 -9.36
C GLN A 248 13.81 -13.50 -9.17
N THR A 249 14.04 -12.56 -10.09
CA THR A 249 15.12 -11.56 -9.97
C THR A 249 14.87 -10.61 -8.80
N MET A 250 13.66 -10.06 -8.71
CA MET A 250 13.29 -9.06 -7.69
C MET A 250 13.31 -9.61 -6.26
N ARG A 251 13.02 -10.90 -6.06
CA ARG A 251 13.17 -11.56 -4.74
C ARG A 251 14.57 -11.39 -4.18
N THR A 252 15.59 -11.61 -5.01
CA THR A 252 16.99 -11.50 -4.57
C THR A 252 17.32 -10.06 -4.19
N VAL A 253 16.89 -9.08 -5.00
CA VAL A 253 17.09 -7.66 -4.75
C VAL A 253 16.44 -7.22 -3.43
N TYR A 254 15.20 -7.65 -3.19
CA TYR A 254 14.48 -7.30 -1.96
C TYR A 254 15.13 -7.91 -0.73
N LEU A 255 15.47 -9.21 -0.76
CA LEU A 255 16.05 -9.91 0.39
C LEU A 255 17.46 -9.45 0.74
N GLU A 256 18.22 -8.92 -0.23
CA GLU A 256 19.55 -8.37 0.03
C GLU A 256 19.50 -7.26 1.10
N ALA A 257 18.50 -6.37 1.04
CA ALA A 257 18.32 -5.27 2.00
C ALA A 257 18.01 -5.76 3.45
N TRP A 258 17.44 -6.96 3.57
CA TRP A 258 17.12 -7.62 4.82
C TRP A 258 18.25 -8.51 5.37
N SER A 259 19.38 -8.58 4.68
CA SER A 259 20.55 -9.32 5.13
C SER A 259 20.99 -8.86 6.54
N GLY A 260 21.21 -9.84 7.42
CA GLY A 260 21.61 -9.62 8.80
C GLY A 260 20.45 -9.41 9.79
N VAL A 261 19.20 -9.27 9.32
CA VAL A 261 18.01 -9.21 10.20
C VAL A 261 17.59 -10.60 10.67
N ALA A 262 17.64 -11.59 9.77
CA ALA A 262 17.35 -13.00 10.07
C ALA A 262 18.23 -13.93 9.21
N PRO A 263 18.33 -15.24 9.55
CA PRO A 263 18.98 -16.23 8.71
C PRO A 263 18.42 -16.26 7.29
N LYS A 264 19.28 -16.53 6.30
CA LYS A 264 18.91 -16.48 4.87
C LYS A 264 17.73 -17.39 4.54
N ASP A 265 17.71 -18.61 5.07
CA ASP A 265 16.63 -19.57 4.90
C ASP A 265 15.30 -19.07 5.48
N VAL A 266 15.34 -18.40 6.65
CA VAL A 266 14.16 -17.75 7.24
C VAL A 266 13.66 -16.62 6.33
N LEU A 267 14.54 -15.74 5.84
CA LEU A 267 14.18 -14.66 4.93
C LEU A 267 13.50 -15.19 3.65
N TRP A 268 14.08 -16.21 3.02
CA TRP A 268 13.49 -16.83 1.84
C TRP A 268 12.14 -17.50 2.14
N ARG A 269 12.04 -18.24 3.24
CA ARG A 269 10.80 -18.90 3.64
C ARG A 269 9.68 -17.89 3.89
N HIS A 270 9.97 -16.83 4.63
CA HIS A 270 9.02 -15.76 4.93
C HIS A 270 8.57 -15.04 3.66
N LEU A 271 9.47 -14.79 2.70
CA LEU A 271 9.10 -14.16 1.44
C LEU A 271 8.13 -15.02 0.63
N LEU A 272 8.43 -16.31 0.49
CA LEU A 272 7.57 -17.24 -0.26
C LEU A 272 6.19 -17.39 0.38
N ILE A 273 6.10 -17.36 1.71
CA ILE A 273 4.81 -17.33 2.40
C ILE A 273 4.09 -16.00 2.16
N ALA A 274 4.79 -14.87 2.30
CA ALA A 274 4.20 -13.54 2.14
C ALA A 274 3.70 -13.28 0.70
N GLU A 275 4.30 -13.89 -0.31
CA GLU A 275 3.79 -13.85 -1.69
C GLU A 275 2.41 -14.50 -1.84
N GLU A 276 2.16 -15.58 -1.10
CA GLU A 276 0.88 -16.29 -1.12
C GLU A 276 -0.14 -15.61 -0.20
N LEU A 277 0.22 -15.44 1.08
CA LEU A 277 -0.63 -14.77 2.06
C LEU A 277 -0.91 -13.31 1.68
N GLY A 278 -0.01 -12.63 0.96
CA GLY A 278 -0.20 -11.25 0.50
C GLY A 278 -1.44 -11.09 -0.40
N CYS A 279 -1.82 -12.12 -1.15
CA CYS A 279 -3.07 -12.12 -1.91
C CYS A 279 -4.29 -12.09 -0.98
N VAL A 280 -4.30 -12.96 0.03
CA VAL A 280 -5.40 -13.02 1.02
C VAL A 280 -5.43 -11.75 1.87
N TYR A 281 -4.26 -11.26 2.26
CA TYR A 281 -4.07 -10.01 2.98
C TYR A 281 -4.70 -8.83 2.24
N ARG A 282 -4.45 -8.71 0.93
CA ARG A 282 -5.03 -7.65 0.10
C ARG A 282 -6.52 -7.86 -0.16
N ALA A 283 -6.99 -9.10 -0.33
CA ALA A 283 -8.42 -9.40 -0.39
C ALA A 283 -9.16 -8.92 0.87
N LEU A 284 -8.56 -9.18 2.04
CA LEU A 284 -9.05 -8.68 3.33
C LEU A 284 -8.95 -7.16 3.48
N SER A 285 -7.88 -6.53 2.98
CA SER A 285 -7.80 -5.06 2.94
C SER A 285 -9.02 -4.48 2.23
N TRP A 286 -9.33 -5.00 1.04
CA TRP A 286 -10.51 -4.57 0.29
C TRP A 286 -11.80 -4.86 1.06
N HIS A 287 -12.00 -6.09 1.52
CA HIS A 287 -13.26 -6.49 2.16
C HIS A 287 -13.54 -5.79 3.50
N VAL A 288 -12.56 -5.77 4.40
CA VAL A 288 -12.74 -5.32 5.78
C VAL A 288 -12.48 -3.82 5.92
N TYR A 289 -11.46 -3.30 5.23
CA TYR A 289 -10.95 -1.95 5.46
C TYR A 289 -11.39 -0.95 4.41
N VAL A 290 -11.69 -1.35 3.17
CA VAL A 290 -12.07 -0.43 2.09
C VAL A 290 -13.56 -0.48 1.77
N THR A 291 -14.04 -1.60 1.24
CA THR A 291 -15.40 -1.78 0.69
C THR A 291 -16.49 -1.49 1.74
N ARG A 292 -16.25 -1.81 3.02
CA ARG A 292 -17.20 -1.51 4.12
C ARG A 292 -17.42 -0.01 4.36
N TYR A 293 -16.46 0.83 3.97
CA TYR A 293 -16.50 2.29 4.16
C TYR A 293 -16.90 3.04 2.89
N ARG A 294 -16.88 2.37 1.74
CA ARG A 294 -17.38 2.91 0.47
C ARG A 294 -18.90 3.14 0.51
N TYR A 295 -19.32 4.25 -0.07
CA TYR A 295 -20.73 4.50 -0.40
C TYR A 295 -21.11 3.78 -1.68
N ASP A 296 -20.27 3.91 -2.71
CA ASP A 296 -20.38 3.18 -3.95
C ASP A 296 -19.39 2.01 -3.91
N VAL A 297 -19.92 0.82 -3.71
CA VAL A 297 -19.11 -0.40 -3.59
C VAL A 297 -18.72 -0.97 -4.95
N ALA A 298 -19.31 -0.50 -6.06
CA ALA A 298 -19.12 -1.10 -7.39
C ALA A 298 -17.65 -1.13 -7.83
N GLU A 299 -16.88 -0.10 -7.49
CA GLU A 299 -15.44 -0.01 -7.81
C GLU A 299 -14.55 -0.95 -6.96
N SER A 300 -15.11 -1.59 -5.94
CA SER A 300 -14.35 -2.31 -4.91
C SER A 300 -14.87 -3.72 -4.60
N SER A 301 -16.07 -4.08 -5.07
CA SER A 301 -16.73 -5.33 -4.72
C SER A 301 -16.11 -6.56 -5.37
N ASP A 302 -15.50 -6.41 -6.54
CA ASP A 302 -14.81 -7.47 -7.28
C ASP A 302 -13.40 -7.74 -6.74
N LYS A 303 -12.79 -6.75 -6.07
CA LYS A 303 -11.37 -6.79 -5.67
C LYS A 303 -11.02 -7.96 -4.75
N PRO A 304 -11.81 -8.34 -3.73
CA PRO A 304 -11.49 -9.51 -2.93
C PRO A 304 -11.34 -10.79 -3.76
N ALA A 305 -12.32 -11.07 -4.63
CA ALA A 305 -12.31 -12.23 -5.51
C ALA A 305 -11.15 -12.20 -6.51
N GLN A 306 -10.84 -11.02 -7.07
CA GLN A 306 -9.68 -10.83 -7.95
C GLN A 306 -8.37 -11.27 -7.29
N TRP A 307 -8.12 -10.85 -6.04
CA TRP A 307 -6.90 -11.21 -5.32
C TRP A 307 -6.84 -12.68 -4.94
N LEU A 308 -7.98 -13.32 -4.62
CA LEU A 308 -8.02 -14.75 -4.39
C LEU A 308 -7.73 -15.55 -5.67
N ASN A 309 -8.22 -15.10 -6.83
CA ASN A 309 -7.88 -15.71 -8.12
C ASN A 309 -6.39 -15.63 -8.42
N PHE A 310 -5.77 -14.47 -8.15
CA PHE A 310 -4.32 -14.34 -8.28
C PHE A 310 -3.55 -15.32 -7.40
N LEU A 311 -4.04 -15.69 -6.21
CA LEU A 311 -3.40 -16.74 -5.40
C LEU A 311 -3.48 -18.11 -6.09
N LEU A 312 -4.66 -18.47 -6.60
CA LEU A 312 -4.88 -19.75 -7.26
C LEU A 312 -4.01 -19.88 -8.53
N GLU A 313 -3.99 -18.84 -9.36
CA GLU A 313 -3.16 -18.75 -10.58
C GLU A 313 -1.67 -18.82 -10.22
N TYR A 314 -1.25 -18.07 -9.19
CA TYR A 314 0.13 -18.07 -8.75
C TYR A 314 0.59 -19.45 -8.25
N ARG A 315 -0.25 -20.17 -7.51
CA ARG A 315 0.01 -21.56 -7.09
C ARG A 315 0.07 -22.51 -8.27
N ASP A 316 -0.76 -22.31 -9.29
CA ASP A 316 -0.68 -23.09 -10.53
C ASP A 316 0.64 -22.87 -11.27
N LEU A 317 1.03 -21.60 -11.41
CA LEU A 317 2.27 -21.20 -12.08
C LEU A 317 3.50 -21.79 -11.37
N LYS A 318 3.55 -21.74 -10.03
CA LYS A 318 4.62 -22.37 -9.23
C LYS A 318 4.72 -23.87 -9.45
N ARG A 319 3.59 -24.57 -9.65
CA ARG A 319 3.60 -26.02 -9.93
C ARG A 319 4.11 -26.32 -11.34
N ARG A 320 3.82 -25.45 -12.32
CA ARG A 320 4.29 -25.57 -13.70
C ARG A 320 5.77 -25.21 -13.86
N PHE A 321 6.28 -24.29 -13.03
CA PHE A 321 7.64 -23.75 -13.09
C PHE A 321 8.28 -23.70 -11.69
N PRO A 322 8.71 -24.86 -11.15
CA PRO A 322 9.23 -24.99 -9.79
C PRO A 322 10.55 -24.22 -9.54
#